data_AF-A0A4V1ZTM7-F1
#
_entry.id   AF-A0A4V1ZTM7-F1
#
_cell.length_a   1.000
_cell.length_b   1.000
_cell.length_c   1.000
_cell.angle_alpha   90.00
_cell.angle_beta   90.00
_cell.angle_gamma   90.00
#
_symmetry.space_group_name_H-M   'P 1'
#
loop_
_entity.id
_entity.type
_entity.pdbx_description
1 polymer ?
#
loop_
_entity_poly.entity_id
_entity_poly.type
_entity_poly.pdbx_seq_one_letter_code
_entity_poly.pdbx_strand_id
1 'polypeptide(L)'
;MAERCVLDLFSGIGGFSLGLHWVGFRTIGFCESDQFCQRLLARHWPGVPIYPDIRTLDAARIRSDGIAPFLVCGGFPCQDVSLAGPGTGLDGARSGLWAEMARIVGVCRPRWVIVENVPGLRTRGADRVIGDLAALGYASWSFVVGAAHAGAPHRRQRLFLLARDISAHPARARLEMRQRLSTQQARVLPAERFGGWLAEPCVRRVDHGFPGRVDRVRSLGNAVVPAVAAAFGRSINVVEDLV
;
A
#
# COMPACT_ATOMS: atom_id res chain seq x y z
N MET A 1 -12.08 18.03 11.18
CA MET A 1 -10.93 17.54 10.38
C MET A 1 -11.49 16.73 9.22
N ALA A 2 -10.93 16.89 8.02
CA ALA A 2 -11.35 16.07 6.88
C ALA A 2 -11.09 14.58 7.18
N GLU A 3 -12.02 13.72 6.79
CA GLU A 3 -11.93 12.30 7.08
C GLU A 3 -10.80 11.64 6.27
N ARG A 4 -9.94 10.86 6.93
CA ARG A 4 -8.78 10.18 6.31
C ARG A 4 -9.23 8.86 5.68
N CYS A 5 -9.92 8.96 4.56
CA CYS A 5 -10.50 7.83 3.82
C CYS A 5 -9.47 7.09 2.95
N VAL A 6 -9.58 5.75 2.86
CA VAL A 6 -8.64 4.88 2.14
C VAL A 6 -9.34 4.05 1.07
N LEU A 7 -8.78 4.05 -0.14
CA LEU A 7 -9.07 3.05 -1.17
C LEU A 7 -7.88 2.09 -1.28
N ASP A 8 -8.12 0.82 -0.94
CA ASP A 8 -7.08 -0.23 -0.87
C ASP A 8 -7.14 -1.12 -2.11
N LEU A 9 -6.18 -0.97 -3.02
CA LEU A 9 -6.09 -1.70 -4.29
C LEU A 9 -5.15 -2.90 -4.16
N PHE A 10 -5.46 -4.00 -4.84
CA PHE A 10 -4.74 -5.28 -4.66
C PHE A 10 -4.70 -5.68 -3.18
N SER A 11 -5.85 -5.56 -2.52
CA SER A 11 -5.94 -5.48 -1.06
C SER A 11 -5.48 -6.76 -0.37
N GLY A 12 -5.53 -7.90 -1.07
CA GLY A 12 -5.42 -9.22 -0.50
C GLY A 12 -6.37 -9.35 0.68
N ILE A 13 -5.84 -9.70 1.85
CA ILE A 13 -6.61 -9.83 3.08
C ILE A 13 -6.78 -8.51 3.87
N GLY A 14 -6.48 -7.36 3.26
CA GLY A 14 -6.67 -6.04 3.86
C GLY A 14 -5.54 -5.61 4.80
N GLY A 15 -4.30 -6.05 4.54
CA GLY A 15 -3.15 -5.76 5.40
C GLY A 15 -2.86 -4.25 5.55
N PHE A 16 -2.98 -3.50 4.44
CA PHE A 16 -2.90 -2.04 4.47
C PHE A 16 -4.05 -1.43 5.27
N SER A 17 -5.29 -1.75 4.90
CA SER A 17 -6.49 -1.25 5.57
C SER A 17 -6.50 -1.49 7.08
N LEU A 18 -6.10 -2.68 7.52
CA LEU A 18 -6.01 -2.99 8.96
C LEU A 18 -4.98 -2.11 9.68
N GLY A 19 -3.78 -1.95 9.11
CA GLY A 19 -2.74 -1.13 9.71
C GLY A 19 -3.10 0.37 9.74
N LEU A 20 -3.71 0.86 8.66
CA LEU A 20 -4.18 2.23 8.54
C LEU A 20 -5.36 2.51 9.49
N HIS A 21 -6.24 1.53 9.68
CA HIS A 21 -7.33 1.62 10.66
C HIS A 21 -6.83 1.83 12.10
N TRP A 22 -5.75 1.15 12.50
CA TRP A 22 -5.13 1.33 13.83
C TRP A 22 -4.68 2.77 14.11
N VAL A 23 -4.51 3.59 13.07
CA VAL A 23 -4.01 4.96 13.18
C VAL A 23 -5.03 5.98 12.66
N GLY A 24 -6.32 5.61 12.68
CA GLY A 24 -7.44 6.51 12.51
C GLY A 24 -7.93 6.72 11.07
N PHE A 25 -7.46 5.93 10.11
CA PHE A 25 -7.98 5.96 8.74
C PHE A 25 -9.23 5.09 8.61
N ARG A 26 -10.12 5.45 7.69
CA ARG A 26 -11.31 4.67 7.37
C ARG A 26 -11.23 4.12 5.95
N THR A 27 -11.33 2.81 5.79
CA THR A 27 -11.41 2.21 4.45
C THR A 27 -12.79 2.45 3.84
N ILE A 28 -12.80 2.96 2.61
CA ILE A 28 -14.02 3.29 1.85
C ILE A 28 -14.23 2.40 0.63
N GLY A 29 -13.23 1.61 0.25
CA GLY A 29 -13.35 0.66 -0.83
C GLY A 29 -12.14 -0.25 -0.93
N PHE A 30 -12.36 -1.42 -1.51
CA PHE A 30 -11.33 -2.40 -1.83
C PHE A 30 -11.37 -2.72 -3.33
N CYS A 31 -10.23 -3.06 -3.91
CA CYS A 31 -10.19 -3.74 -5.19
C CYS A 31 -9.31 -4.98 -5.09
N GLU A 32 -9.93 -6.16 -5.18
CA GLU A 32 -9.28 -7.45 -4.98
C GLU A 32 -9.94 -8.50 -5.86
N SER A 33 -9.16 -9.29 -6.60
CA SER A 33 -9.67 -10.27 -7.56
C SER A 33 -9.77 -11.69 -7.00
N ASP A 34 -9.02 -11.99 -5.93
CA ASP A 34 -9.08 -13.28 -5.26
C ASP A 34 -10.36 -13.42 -4.42
N GLN A 35 -11.21 -14.39 -4.78
CA GLN A 35 -12.51 -14.58 -4.13
C GLN A 35 -12.39 -14.96 -2.65
N PHE A 36 -11.31 -15.64 -2.25
CA PHE A 36 -11.09 -15.97 -0.83
C PHE A 36 -10.82 -14.69 -0.03
N CYS A 37 -9.96 -13.81 -0.56
CA CYS A 37 -9.68 -12.50 0.00
C CYS A 37 -10.95 -11.64 0.06
N GLN A 38 -11.74 -11.58 -1.02
CA GLN A 38 -13.01 -10.84 -1.03
C GLN A 38 -13.97 -11.29 0.09
N ARG A 39 -14.14 -12.61 0.29
CA ARG A 39 -14.99 -13.13 1.38
C ARG A 39 -14.48 -12.71 2.76
N LEU A 40 -13.17 -12.69 2.94
CA LEU A 40 -12.56 -12.26 4.21
C LEU A 40 -12.75 -10.76 4.42
N LEU A 41 -12.48 -9.94 3.40
CA LEU A 41 -12.70 -8.50 3.42
C LEU A 41 -14.16 -8.16 3.76
N ALA A 42 -15.12 -8.79 3.09
CA ALA A 42 -16.55 -8.56 3.33
C ALA A 42 -16.97 -8.89 4.77
N ARG A 43 -16.32 -9.88 5.40
CA ARG A 43 -16.56 -10.24 6.80
C ARG A 43 -16.01 -9.20 7.77
N HIS A 44 -14.83 -8.64 7.49
CA HIS A 44 -14.15 -7.70 8.40
C HIS A 44 -14.52 -6.24 8.18
N TRP A 45 -14.99 -5.89 6.99
CA TRP A 45 -15.46 -4.56 6.60
C TRP A 45 -16.86 -4.64 5.98
N PRO A 46 -17.89 -4.99 6.78
CA PRO A 46 -19.26 -5.08 6.28
C PRO A 46 -19.72 -3.73 5.72
N GLY A 47 -20.32 -3.76 4.53
CA GLY A 47 -20.84 -2.56 3.86
C GLY A 47 -19.81 -1.74 3.07
N VAL A 48 -18.53 -2.08 3.13
CA VAL A 48 -17.50 -1.44 2.29
C VAL A 48 -17.51 -2.11 0.90
N PRO A 49 -17.58 -1.36 -0.21
CA PRO A 49 -17.59 -1.94 -1.55
C PRO A 49 -16.27 -2.65 -1.88
N ILE A 50 -16.38 -3.79 -2.56
CA ILE A 50 -15.26 -4.62 -3.01
C ILE A 50 -15.36 -4.80 -4.52
N TYR A 51 -14.44 -4.17 -5.26
CA TYR A 51 -14.36 -4.25 -6.71
C TYR A 51 -13.55 -5.48 -7.13
N PRO A 52 -14.08 -6.35 -8.02
CA PRO A 52 -13.44 -7.62 -8.32
C PRO A 52 -12.25 -7.52 -9.27
N ASP A 53 -12.11 -6.42 -10.02
CA ASP A 53 -11.03 -6.27 -11.00
C ASP A 53 -10.71 -4.79 -11.23
N ILE A 54 -9.44 -4.44 -11.08
CA ILE A 54 -8.98 -3.06 -11.27
C ILE A 54 -9.13 -2.62 -12.74
N ARG A 55 -9.05 -3.57 -13.69
CA ARG A 55 -9.13 -3.30 -15.13
C ARG A 55 -10.52 -2.83 -15.57
N THR A 56 -11.55 -3.20 -14.81
CA THR A 56 -12.95 -2.81 -15.07
C THR A 56 -13.45 -1.72 -14.13
N LEU A 57 -12.67 -1.37 -13.10
CA LEU A 57 -12.98 -0.27 -12.20
C LEU A 57 -12.68 1.08 -12.89
N ASP A 58 -13.72 1.76 -13.37
CA ASP A 58 -13.60 3.02 -14.08
C ASP A 58 -14.00 4.24 -13.23
N ALA A 59 -13.83 5.42 -13.81
CA ALA A 59 -14.19 6.69 -13.17
C ALA A 59 -15.69 6.85 -12.97
N ALA A 60 -16.52 6.26 -13.83
CA ALA A 60 -17.97 6.36 -13.69
C ALA A 60 -18.42 5.59 -12.44
N ARG A 61 -17.88 4.39 -12.24
CA ARG A 61 -18.17 3.55 -11.08
C ARG A 61 -17.65 4.15 -9.77
N ILE A 62 -16.43 4.67 -9.77
CA ILE A 62 -15.86 5.36 -8.59
C ILE A 62 -16.75 6.54 -8.18
N ARG A 63 -17.22 7.33 -9.15
CA ARG A 63 -18.11 8.47 -8.89
C ARG A 63 -19.50 8.03 -8.44
N SER A 64 -20.11 7.02 -9.08
CA SER A 64 -21.44 6.55 -8.70
C SER A 64 -21.49 6.03 -7.28
N ASP A 65 -20.40 5.38 -6.84
CA ASP A 65 -20.28 4.80 -5.52
C ASP A 65 -19.78 5.83 -4.47
N GLY A 66 -19.55 7.08 -4.87
CA GLY A 66 -19.12 8.16 -3.97
C GLY A 66 -17.70 7.99 -3.41
N ILE A 67 -16.83 7.25 -4.12
CA ILE A 67 -15.47 6.96 -3.67
C ILE A 67 -14.56 8.17 -3.93
N ALA A 68 -14.24 8.91 -2.86
CA ALA A 68 -13.30 10.02 -2.87
C ALA A 68 -12.22 9.80 -1.79
N PRO A 69 -11.15 9.05 -2.10
CA PRO A 69 -10.16 8.66 -1.11
C PRO A 69 -9.17 9.79 -0.80
N PHE A 70 -8.85 9.95 0.48
CA PHE A 70 -7.72 10.77 0.91
C PHE A 70 -6.38 10.09 0.56
N LEU A 71 -6.36 8.76 0.68
CA LEU A 71 -5.20 7.90 0.43
C LEU A 71 -5.61 6.74 -0.49
N VAL A 72 -4.83 6.50 -1.55
CA VAL A 72 -4.86 5.24 -2.30
C VAL A 72 -3.64 4.41 -1.91
N CYS A 73 -3.83 3.15 -1.53
CA CYS A 73 -2.72 2.23 -1.28
C CYS A 73 -2.83 0.97 -2.14
N GLY A 74 -1.72 0.30 -2.39
CA GLY A 74 -1.76 -1.03 -3.01
C GLY A 74 -0.41 -1.67 -3.28
N GLY A 75 -0.40 -3.00 -3.26
CA GLY A 75 0.76 -3.84 -3.58
C GLY A 75 0.54 -4.57 -4.89
N PHE A 76 0.81 -3.93 -6.03
CA PHE A 76 0.54 -4.55 -7.33
C PHE A 76 1.46 -5.76 -7.58
N PRO A 77 0.96 -6.83 -8.23
CA PRO A 77 1.71 -8.07 -8.38
C PRO A 77 2.97 -7.87 -9.24
N CYS A 78 4.08 -8.43 -8.76
CA CYS A 78 5.44 -8.17 -9.23
C CYS A 78 6.04 -9.27 -10.13
N GLN A 79 5.21 -10.15 -10.70
CA GLN A 79 5.70 -11.44 -11.21
C GLN A 79 6.72 -11.30 -12.35
N ASP A 80 6.64 -10.23 -13.14
CA ASP A 80 7.58 -9.91 -14.23
C ASP A 80 8.88 -9.21 -13.75
N VAL A 81 8.97 -8.88 -12.45
CA VAL A 81 10.10 -8.15 -11.81
C VAL A 81 10.79 -9.03 -10.73
N SER A 82 10.37 -10.29 -10.58
CA SER A 82 10.99 -11.27 -9.67
C SER A 82 12.26 -11.92 -10.28
N LEU A 83 13.20 -12.38 -9.45
CA LEU A 83 14.44 -13.07 -9.87
C LEU A 83 14.19 -14.41 -10.61
N ALA A 84 12.95 -14.92 -10.60
CA ALA A 84 12.59 -16.25 -11.09
C ALA A 84 11.83 -16.25 -12.43
N GLY A 85 11.70 -15.10 -13.10
CA GLY A 85 11.01 -14.94 -14.38
C GLY A 85 11.88 -14.25 -15.44
N PRO A 86 11.49 -14.33 -16.74
CA PRO A 86 12.30 -13.86 -17.86
C PRO A 86 12.30 -12.33 -17.98
N GLY A 87 12.86 -11.61 -17.00
CA GLY A 87 13.51 -10.29 -17.17
C GLY A 87 12.84 -9.16 -17.96
N THR A 88 11.55 -9.20 -18.30
CA THR A 88 10.91 -8.20 -19.20
C THR A 88 10.53 -6.90 -18.51
N GLY A 89 10.68 -6.79 -17.19
CA GLY A 89 10.40 -5.55 -16.46
C GLY A 89 8.90 -5.18 -16.49
N LEU A 90 8.59 -3.89 -16.62
CA LEU A 90 7.21 -3.39 -16.55
C LEU A 90 6.38 -3.55 -17.84
N ASP A 91 6.93 -4.21 -18.87
CA ASP A 91 6.28 -4.39 -20.17
C ASP A 91 5.58 -5.76 -20.33
N GLY A 92 5.60 -6.59 -19.28
CA GLY A 92 4.81 -7.81 -19.21
C GLY A 92 3.32 -7.58 -18.91
N ALA A 93 2.47 -8.52 -19.30
CA ALA A 93 1.00 -8.43 -19.16
C ALA A 93 0.50 -8.23 -17.71
N ARG A 94 1.32 -8.56 -16.68
CA ARG A 94 0.98 -8.36 -15.25
C ARG A 94 1.62 -7.13 -14.65
N SER A 95 2.75 -6.66 -15.19
CA SER A 95 3.27 -5.31 -14.96
C SER A 95 2.35 -4.20 -15.46
N GLY A 96 1.45 -4.50 -16.40
CA GLY A 96 0.35 -3.60 -16.80
C GLY A 96 -0.59 -3.21 -15.66
N LEU A 97 -0.64 -3.97 -14.56
CA LEU A 97 -1.49 -3.62 -13.41
C LEU A 97 -0.99 -2.40 -12.63
N TRP A 98 0.29 -2.02 -12.77
CA TRP A 98 0.74 -0.72 -12.32
C TRP A 98 0.05 0.42 -13.09
N ALA A 99 -0.09 0.29 -14.42
CA ALA A 99 -0.76 1.30 -15.23
C ALA A 99 -2.22 1.46 -14.82
N GLU A 100 -2.90 0.37 -14.47
CA GLU A 100 -4.25 0.43 -13.90
C GLU A 100 -4.28 1.14 -12.55
N MET A 101 -3.34 0.86 -11.66
CA MET A 101 -3.22 1.59 -10.39
C MET A 101 -3.00 3.09 -10.62
N ALA A 102 -2.08 3.45 -11.52
CA ALA A 102 -1.81 4.84 -11.90
C ALA A 102 -3.04 5.52 -12.51
N ARG A 103 -3.83 4.79 -13.33
CA ARG A 103 -5.11 5.27 -13.87
C ARG A 103 -6.10 5.57 -12.74
N ILE A 104 -6.27 4.68 -11.76
CA ILE A 104 -7.14 4.92 -10.60
C ILE A 104 -6.66 6.13 -9.80
N VAL A 105 -5.35 6.27 -9.56
CA VAL A 105 -4.77 7.44 -8.89
C VAL A 105 -5.06 8.73 -9.67
N GLY A 106 -4.94 8.71 -10.99
CA GLY A 106 -5.26 9.85 -11.86
C GLY A 106 -6.73 10.25 -11.82
N VAL A 107 -7.64 9.27 -11.72
CA VAL A 107 -9.08 9.48 -11.59
C VAL A 107 -9.46 10.02 -10.21
N CYS A 108 -8.98 9.37 -9.15
CA CYS A 108 -9.35 9.69 -7.77
C CYS A 108 -8.66 10.95 -7.24
N ARG A 109 -7.48 11.28 -7.75
CA ARG A 109 -6.63 12.41 -7.29
C ARG A 109 -6.47 12.43 -5.75
N PRO A 110 -6.10 11.31 -5.10
CA PRO A 110 -5.94 11.30 -3.65
C PRO A 110 -4.81 12.24 -3.20
N ARG A 111 -4.86 12.75 -1.97
CA ARG A 111 -3.76 13.57 -1.44
C ARG A 111 -2.47 12.76 -1.26
N TRP A 112 -2.61 11.47 -0.97
CA TRP A 112 -1.50 10.55 -0.76
C TRP A 112 -1.66 9.24 -1.54
N VAL A 113 -0.53 8.65 -1.93
CA VAL A 113 -0.45 7.31 -2.52
C VAL A 113 0.61 6.51 -1.79
N ILE A 114 0.31 5.25 -1.45
CA ILE A 114 1.31 4.27 -0.99
C ILE A 114 1.35 3.11 -1.97
N VAL A 115 2.53 2.83 -2.53
CA VAL A 115 2.77 1.66 -3.37
C VAL A 115 3.72 0.73 -2.63
N GLU A 116 3.38 -0.56 -2.55
CA GLU A 116 4.25 -1.59 -2.01
C GLU A 116 4.69 -2.56 -3.09
N ASN A 117 5.94 -3.02 -2.99
CA ASN A 117 6.43 -4.08 -3.85
C ASN A 117 7.67 -4.79 -3.26
N VAL A 118 8.15 -5.84 -3.90
CA VAL A 118 9.41 -6.50 -3.54
C VAL A 118 10.60 -5.57 -3.76
N PRO A 119 11.71 -5.75 -3.01
CA PRO A 119 12.89 -4.87 -3.14
C PRO A 119 13.48 -4.79 -4.55
N GLY A 120 13.31 -5.84 -5.36
CA GLY A 120 13.79 -5.90 -6.74
C GLY A 120 13.15 -4.86 -7.69
N LEU A 121 12.01 -4.27 -7.34
CA LEU A 121 11.42 -3.16 -8.10
C LEU A 121 12.33 -1.92 -8.09
N ARG A 122 13.13 -1.74 -7.03
CA ARG A 122 14.04 -0.59 -6.88
C ARG A 122 14.96 -0.38 -8.08
N THR A 123 15.41 -1.46 -8.72
CA THR A 123 16.35 -1.41 -9.84
C THR A 123 15.72 -1.74 -11.20
N ARG A 124 14.43 -2.10 -11.24
CA ARG A 124 13.80 -2.69 -12.44
C ARG A 124 12.46 -2.05 -12.84
N GLY A 125 12.12 -0.91 -12.25
CA GLY A 125 10.86 -0.23 -12.57
C GLY A 125 10.44 0.87 -11.61
N ALA A 126 11.15 1.08 -10.51
CA ALA A 126 10.85 2.20 -9.61
C ALA A 126 10.94 3.57 -10.30
N ASP A 127 11.82 3.71 -11.29
CA ASP A 127 11.94 4.87 -12.17
C ASP A 127 10.64 5.14 -12.95
N ARG A 128 10.03 4.11 -13.55
CA ARG A 128 8.73 4.25 -14.22
C ARG A 128 7.61 4.60 -13.25
N VAL A 129 7.54 3.91 -12.11
CA VAL A 129 6.52 4.19 -11.07
C VAL A 129 6.62 5.63 -10.57
N ILE A 130 7.84 6.10 -10.29
CA ILE A 130 8.11 7.47 -9.84
C ILE A 130 7.80 8.46 -10.97
N GLY A 131 8.19 8.16 -12.21
CA GLY A 131 7.95 9.00 -13.38
C GLY A 131 6.46 9.19 -13.68
N ASP A 132 5.67 8.11 -13.63
CA ASP A 132 4.22 8.13 -13.84
C ASP A 132 3.52 8.94 -12.74
N LEU A 133 3.92 8.76 -11.47
CA LEU A 133 3.42 9.57 -10.35
C LEU A 133 3.81 11.06 -10.49
N ALA A 134 5.02 11.35 -10.95
CA ALA A 134 5.47 12.71 -11.20
C ALA A 134 4.70 13.37 -12.35
N ALA A 135 4.40 12.63 -13.43
CA ALA A 135 3.56 13.09 -14.52
C ALA A 135 2.12 13.39 -14.05
N LEU A 136 1.63 12.65 -13.05
CA LEU A 136 0.39 12.93 -12.35
C LEU A 136 0.51 14.07 -11.31
N GLY A 137 1.67 14.71 -11.14
CA GLY A 137 1.84 15.83 -10.21
C GLY A 137 2.08 15.44 -8.75
N TYR A 138 2.63 14.25 -8.49
CA TYR A 138 3.03 13.81 -7.15
C TYR A 138 4.54 13.91 -6.93
N ALA A 139 4.94 14.28 -5.72
CA ALA A 139 6.30 14.08 -5.24
C ALA A 139 6.39 12.74 -4.51
N SER A 140 7.42 11.95 -4.81
CA SER A 140 7.55 10.56 -4.35
C SER A 140 8.84 10.32 -3.56
N TRP A 141 8.77 9.47 -2.53
CA TRP A 141 9.89 9.01 -1.71
C TRP A 141 9.89 7.48 -1.65
N SER A 142 11.07 6.86 -1.77
CA SER A 142 11.22 5.41 -1.75
C SER A 142 11.95 4.93 -0.50
N PHE A 143 11.47 3.82 0.07
CA PHE A 143 12.00 3.24 1.30
C PHE A 143 12.04 1.71 1.17
N VAL A 144 13.09 1.06 1.66
CA VAL A 144 13.07 -0.39 1.86
C VAL A 144 12.87 -0.65 3.35
N VAL A 145 11.72 -1.20 3.71
CA VAL A 145 11.31 -1.44 5.09
C VAL A 145 11.09 -2.92 5.32
N GLY A 146 11.70 -3.45 6.39
CA GLY A 146 11.48 -4.81 6.86
C GLY A 146 10.32 -4.87 7.85
N ALA A 147 9.56 -5.96 7.84
CA ALA A 147 8.55 -6.23 8.87
C ALA A 147 9.11 -6.16 10.31
N ALA A 148 10.35 -6.65 10.49
CA ALA A 148 11.06 -6.56 11.77
C ALA A 148 11.32 -5.11 12.25
N HIS A 149 11.45 -4.14 11.33
CA HIS A 149 11.59 -2.72 11.71
C HIS A 149 10.31 -2.16 12.33
N ALA A 150 9.17 -2.80 12.10
CA ALA A 150 7.88 -2.48 12.72
C ALA A 150 7.52 -3.44 13.88
N GLY A 151 8.50 -4.18 14.40
CA GLY A 151 8.31 -5.07 15.56
C GLY A 151 7.79 -6.47 15.25
N ALA A 152 7.64 -6.86 13.97
CA ALA A 152 7.19 -8.21 13.63
C ALA A 152 8.32 -9.26 13.82
N PRO A 153 8.00 -10.49 14.26
CA PRO A 153 9.01 -11.52 14.57
C PRO A 153 9.54 -12.26 13.32
N HIS A 154 9.50 -11.63 12.15
CA HIS A 154 9.94 -12.25 10.89
C HIS A 154 10.63 -11.25 9.96
N ARG A 155 11.51 -11.76 9.11
CA ARG A 155 12.20 -10.96 8.09
C ARG A 155 11.37 -10.94 6.81
N ARG A 156 10.86 -9.76 6.46
CA ARG A 156 10.19 -9.51 5.18
C ARG A 156 10.48 -8.08 4.74
N GLN A 157 11.47 -7.93 3.87
CA GLN A 157 11.79 -6.64 3.27
C GLN A 157 10.90 -6.36 2.07
N ARG A 158 10.41 -5.13 1.99
CA ARG A 158 9.61 -4.62 0.89
C ARG A 158 10.00 -3.18 0.58
N LEU A 159 9.93 -2.85 -0.70
CA LEU A 159 9.98 -1.48 -1.18
C LEU A 159 8.62 -0.85 -0.94
N PHE A 160 8.62 0.35 -0.36
CA PHE A 160 7.47 1.22 -0.25
C PHE A 160 7.79 2.53 -0.96
N LEU A 161 6.86 3.00 -1.79
CA LEU A 161 6.87 4.33 -2.37
C LEU A 161 5.73 5.11 -1.75
N LEU A 162 6.05 6.22 -1.10
CA LEU A 162 5.07 7.17 -0.59
C LEU A 162 5.06 8.38 -1.52
N ALA A 163 3.90 8.78 -1.99
CA ALA A 163 3.76 9.94 -2.86
C ALA A 163 2.69 10.91 -2.35
N ARG A 164 2.94 12.21 -2.47
CA ARG A 164 2.03 13.29 -2.07
C ARG A 164 1.69 14.17 -3.25
N ASP A 165 0.43 14.52 -3.40
CA ASP A 165 0.00 15.50 -4.40
C ASP A 165 0.62 16.86 -4.07
N ILE A 166 1.41 17.38 -5.01
CA ILE A 166 2.05 18.69 -4.88
C ILE A 166 1.38 19.77 -5.74
N SER A 167 0.34 19.41 -6.50
CA SER A 167 -0.44 20.35 -7.30
C SER A 167 -1.33 21.25 -6.41
N ALA A 168 -1.71 20.77 -5.24
CA ALA A 168 -2.53 21.50 -4.27
C ALA A 168 -1.77 22.57 -3.46
N HIS A 169 -0.44 22.69 -3.59
CA HIS A 169 0.37 23.62 -2.79
C HIS A 169 1.03 24.71 -3.67
N PRO A 170 0.67 26.00 -3.52
CA PRO A 170 1.38 27.08 -4.19
C PRO A 170 2.84 27.13 -3.73
N ALA A 171 3.73 27.58 -4.61
CA ALA A 171 5.19 27.53 -4.45
C ALA A 171 5.73 28.10 -3.12
N ARG A 172 5.01 29.01 -2.44
CA ARG A 172 5.37 29.52 -1.11
C ARG A 172 5.33 28.47 0.00
N ALA A 173 4.33 27.58 0.00
CA ALA A 173 4.22 26.52 1.00
C ALA A 173 5.38 25.51 0.88
N ARG A 174 5.96 25.33 -0.32
CA ARG A 174 7.13 24.47 -0.54
C ARG A 174 8.40 25.02 0.12
N LEU A 175 8.58 26.33 0.16
CA LEU A 175 9.75 26.96 0.78
C LEU A 175 9.68 26.88 2.32
N GLU A 176 8.50 27.18 2.88
CA GLU A 176 8.27 27.11 4.32
C GLU A 176 8.34 25.69 4.87
N MET A 177 7.78 24.70 4.15
CA MET A 177 7.87 23.29 4.55
C MET A 177 9.30 22.75 4.51
N ARG A 178 10.11 23.16 3.50
CA ARG A 178 11.55 22.84 3.44
C ARG A 178 12.32 23.42 4.63
N GLN A 179 12.01 24.65 5.04
CA GLN A 179 12.67 25.31 6.17
C GLN A 179 12.27 24.69 7.53
N ARG A 180 11.03 24.20 7.66
CA ARG A 180 10.55 23.54 8.89
C ARG A 180 11.06 22.10 9.02
N LEU A 181 11.14 21.35 7.91
CA LEU A 181 11.68 19.99 7.92
C LEU A 181 13.21 19.96 8.08
N SER A 182 13.93 21.02 7.67
CA SER A 182 15.37 21.11 7.92
C SER A 182 15.73 21.42 9.38
N THR A 183 14.78 21.95 10.16
CA THR A 183 14.96 22.28 11.59
C THR A 183 14.47 21.19 12.53
N GLN A 184 13.60 20.28 12.09
CA GLN A 184 13.26 19.08 12.84
C GLN A 184 14.16 17.92 12.41
N GLN A 185 15.20 17.62 13.21
CA GLN A 185 15.79 16.28 13.18
C GLN A 185 14.65 15.27 13.27
N ALA A 186 14.55 14.39 12.27
CA ALA A 186 13.59 13.30 12.27
C ALA A 186 13.76 12.51 13.58
N ARG A 187 12.89 12.79 14.56
CA ARG A 187 12.82 12.00 15.78
C ARG A 187 12.36 10.63 15.33
N VAL A 188 13.29 9.67 15.33
CA VAL A 188 12.98 8.26 15.23
C VAL A 188 12.00 7.98 16.36
N LEU A 189 10.73 7.76 16.02
CA LEU A 189 9.76 7.31 17.01
C LEU A 189 10.29 6.00 17.59
N PRO A 190 10.44 5.89 18.92
CA PRO A 190 10.90 4.66 19.52
C PRO A 190 9.92 3.56 19.11
N ALA A 191 10.45 2.46 18.56
CA ALA A 191 9.66 1.28 18.29
C ALA A 191 9.04 0.81 19.61
N GLU A 192 7.74 0.97 19.79
CA GLU A 192 7.04 0.35 20.89
C GLU A 192 7.27 -1.16 20.78
N ARG A 193 7.90 -1.73 21.81
CA ARG A 193 8.11 -3.17 21.91
C ARG A 193 6.76 -3.82 22.16
N PHE A 194 6.08 -4.24 21.10
CA PHE A 194 4.99 -5.19 21.22
C PHE A 194 5.53 -6.48 21.84
N GLY A 195 4.89 -6.91 22.94
CA GLY A 195 5.25 -8.12 23.68
C GLY A 195 5.39 -9.33 22.77
N GLY A 196 6.40 -10.14 23.06
CA GLY A 196 6.83 -11.25 22.21
C GLY A 196 5.72 -12.24 21.92
N TRP A 197 5.44 -12.44 20.63
CA TRP A 197 4.76 -13.63 20.15
C TRP A 197 5.81 -14.69 19.84
N LEU A 198 5.56 -15.92 20.29
CA LEU A 198 6.43 -17.07 20.04
C LEU A 198 6.68 -17.20 18.53
N ALA A 199 7.96 -17.29 18.18
CA ALA A 199 8.41 -17.57 16.84
C ALA A 199 7.74 -18.84 16.31
N GLU A 200 7.49 -18.82 14.99
CA GLU A 200 6.85 -19.84 14.15
C GLU A 200 6.68 -21.24 14.77
N PRO A 201 5.49 -21.85 14.72
CA PRO A 201 5.34 -23.24 15.15
C PRO A 201 6.27 -24.11 14.32
N CYS A 202 6.97 -25.02 14.99
CA CYS A 202 8.00 -25.92 14.48
C CYS A 202 7.51 -27.01 13.50
N VAL A 203 6.44 -26.74 12.76
CA VAL A 203 5.86 -27.70 11.81
C VAL A 203 6.48 -27.46 10.43
N ARG A 204 7.41 -28.36 10.08
CA ARG A 204 7.99 -28.51 8.74
C ARG A 204 6.90 -28.50 7.66
N ARG A 205 7.25 -27.93 6.49
CA ARG A 205 6.49 -27.95 5.22
C ARG A 205 5.62 -29.20 5.08
N VAL A 206 4.31 -29.04 4.82
CA VAL A 206 3.47 -30.01 4.11
C VAL A 206 2.21 -29.31 3.59
N ASP A 207 2.30 -28.74 2.40
CA ASP A 207 1.20 -28.16 1.63
C ASP A 207 0.60 -29.16 0.60
N HIS A 208 0.88 -30.46 0.76
CA HIS A 208 0.13 -31.51 0.07
C HIS A 208 -1.02 -32.03 0.95
N GLY A 209 -2.26 -31.62 0.61
CA GLY A 209 -3.46 -32.40 0.99
C GLY A 209 -4.61 -31.69 1.72
N PHE A 210 -4.52 -30.40 2.07
CA PHE A 210 -5.65 -29.67 2.69
C PHE A 210 -6.07 -28.45 1.87
N PRO A 211 -7.07 -28.57 0.98
CA PRO A 211 -7.49 -27.49 0.07
C PRO A 211 -7.78 -26.17 0.79
N GLY A 212 -8.44 -26.20 1.96
CA GLY A 212 -8.82 -25.00 2.71
C GLY A 212 -7.67 -24.26 3.43
N ARG A 213 -6.48 -24.86 3.57
CA ARG A 213 -5.32 -24.20 4.23
C ARG A 213 -4.42 -23.46 3.26
N VAL A 214 -4.37 -23.89 2.00
CA VAL A 214 -3.45 -23.33 0.99
C VAL A 214 -3.78 -21.86 0.72
N ASP A 215 -5.05 -21.53 0.51
CA ASP A 215 -5.48 -20.15 0.26
C ASP A 215 -5.15 -19.23 1.43
N ARG A 216 -5.33 -19.70 2.67
CA ARG A 216 -5.01 -18.95 3.88
C ARG A 216 -3.52 -18.68 4.03
N VAL A 217 -2.68 -19.69 3.85
CA VAL A 217 -1.22 -19.57 3.94
C VAL A 217 -0.70 -18.66 2.83
N ARG A 218 -1.17 -18.86 1.59
CA ARG A 218 -0.82 -18.02 0.44
C ARG A 218 -1.21 -16.55 0.67
N SER A 219 -2.42 -16.31 1.16
CA SER A 219 -2.93 -14.96 1.41
C SER A 219 -2.15 -14.25 2.52
N LEU A 220 -1.85 -14.94 3.63
CA LEU A 220 -0.97 -14.42 4.69
C LEU A 220 0.44 -14.14 4.16
N GLY A 221 0.97 -15.02 3.31
CA GLY A 221 2.27 -14.87 2.67
C GLY A 221 2.35 -13.71 1.69
N ASN A 222 1.23 -13.28 1.11
CA ASN A 222 1.17 -12.14 0.17
C ASN A 222 0.81 -10.83 0.83
N ALA A 223 0.13 -10.85 1.98
CA ALA A 223 -0.32 -9.66 2.68
C ALA A 223 0.81 -8.70 3.04
N VAL A 224 0.47 -7.41 3.03
CA VAL A 224 1.27 -6.36 3.67
C VAL A 224 1.17 -6.53 5.18
N VAL A 225 2.30 -6.33 5.88
CA VAL A 225 2.34 -6.40 7.34
C VAL A 225 1.67 -5.16 7.92
N PRO A 226 0.56 -5.28 8.68
CA PRO A 226 -0.22 -4.13 9.15
C PRO A 226 0.59 -3.12 9.98
N ALA A 227 1.53 -3.60 10.80
CA ALA A 227 2.38 -2.72 11.60
C ALA A 227 3.24 -1.77 10.73
N VAL A 228 3.68 -2.22 9.55
CA VAL A 228 4.42 -1.39 8.59
C VAL A 228 3.48 -0.36 7.97
N ALA A 229 2.29 -0.76 7.54
CA ALA A 229 1.28 0.15 7.01
C ALA A 229 0.88 1.24 8.03
N ALA A 230 0.72 0.86 9.30
CA ALA A 230 0.45 1.77 10.41
C ALA A 230 1.57 2.80 10.61
N ALA A 231 2.83 2.42 10.42
CA ALA A 231 3.96 3.34 10.51
C ALA A 231 3.90 4.42 9.41
N PHE A 232 3.56 4.05 8.16
CA PHE A 232 3.35 5.03 7.10
C PHE A 232 2.13 5.93 7.39
N GLY A 233 1.02 5.36 7.87
CA GLY A 233 -0.16 6.13 8.26
C GLY A 233 0.13 7.17 9.36
N ARG A 234 0.92 6.81 10.39
CA ARG A 234 1.38 7.78 11.41
C ARG A 234 2.20 8.91 10.81
N SER A 235 3.14 8.60 9.92
CA SER A 235 3.95 9.62 9.26
C SER A 235 3.10 10.57 8.41
N ILE A 236 2.09 10.05 7.70
CA ILE A 236 1.13 10.87 6.96
C ILE A 236 0.36 11.79 7.92
N ASN A 237 -0.18 11.24 9.01
CA ASN A 237 -0.91 12.03 10.02
C ASN A 237 -0.05 13.19 10.54
N VAL A 238 1.20 12.92 10.93
CA VAL A 238 2.14 13.95 11.41
C VAL A 238 2.33 15.06 10.36
N VAL A 239 2.54 14.70 9.10
CA VAL A 239 2.72 15.70 8.03
C VAL A 239 1.45 16.52 7.80
N GLU A 240 0.29 15.91 7.92
CA GLU A 240 -1.01 16.55 7.69
C GLU A 240 -1.48 17.39 8.87
N ASP A 241 -1.03 17.09 10.09
CA ASP A 241 -1.29 17.91 11.27
C ASP A 241 -0.39 19.17 11.31
N LEU A 242 0.68 19.20 10.49
CA LEU A 242 1.62 20.33 10.38
C LEU A 242 1.23 21.37 9.30
N VAL A 243 0.30 21.03 8.40
CA VAL A 243 -0.09 21.84 7.22
C VAL A 243 -1.57 22.22 7.31
#